data_AF-A0A1B3MNC3-F1
#
_entry.id   AF-A0A1B3MNC3-F1
#
_cell.length_a   1.000
_cell.length_b   1.000
_cell.length_c   1.000
_cell.angle_alpha   90.00
_cell.angle_beta   90.00
_cell.angle_gamma   90.00
#
_symmetry.space_group_name_H-M   'P 1'
#
loop_
_entity.id
_entity.type
_entity.pdbx_description
1 polymer ?
#
loop_
_entity_poly.entity_id
_entity_poly.type
_entity_poly.pdbx_seq_one_letter_code
_entity_poly.pdbx_strand_id
1 'polypeptide(L)'
;MQIHPQARTSPAVRADIARSTEPASVVAKRYGISDETVRKWRRRGEQAVQDRSSRPKRLAWRMNEEERAIIYPVRRATGLLYYANDVSQPDS
;
A
#
# COMPACT_ATOMS: atom_id res chain seq x y z
N MET A 1 -3.51 -2.41 -9.34
CA MET A 1 -2.30 -1.81 -8.74
C MET A 1 -2.01 -0.50 -9.45
N GLN A 2 -2.14 0.63 -8.77
CA GLN A 2 -1.68 1.91 -9.31
C GLN A 2 -0.19 2.01 -9.02
N ILE A 3 0.64 1.82 -10.04
CA ILE A 3 2.10 1.84 -9.92
C ILE A 3 2.55 3.15 -10.54
N HIS A 4 3.32 3.94 -9.80
CA HIS A 4 3.89 5.17 -10.35
C HIS A 4 4.80 4.82 -11.54
N PRO A 5 4.73 5.53 -12.68
CA PRO A 5 5.50 5.20 -13.89
C PRO A 5 7.02 5.11 -13.65
N GLN A 6 7.52 5.88 -12.69
CA GLN A 6 8.95 5.92 -12.32
C GLN A 6 9.33 4.94 -11.20
N ALA A 7 8.45 4.02 -10.81
CA ALA A 7 8.75 3.06 -9.75
C ALA A 7 9.77 2.02 -10.22
N ARG A 8 11.04 2.20 -9.80
CA ARG A 8 12.14 1.27 -10.10
C ARG A 8 11.99 -0.12 -9.45
N THR A 9 11.15 -0.24 -8.40
CA THR A 9 10.86 -1.50 -7.70
C THR A 9 9.37 -1.87 -7.81
N SER A 10 8.93 -2.14 -9.03
CA SER A 10 7.57 -2.64 -9.29
C SER A 10 7.36 -4.06 -8.74
N PRO A 11 6.10 -4.52 -8.58
CA PRO A 11 5.82 -5.89 -8.14
C PRO A 11 6.51 -6.96 -9.00
N ALA A 12 6.60 -6.76 -10.31
CA ALA A 12 7.31 -7.67 -11.20
C ALA A 12 8.82 -7.75 -10.88
N VAL A 13 9.47 -6.59 -10.66
CA VAL A 13 10.89 -6.52 -10.28
C VAL A 13 11.12 -7.17 -8.90
N ARG A 14 10.22 -6.97 -7.94
CA ARG A 14 10.33 -7.59 -6.60
C ARG A 14 10.21 -9.11 -6.67
N ALA A 15 9.30 -9.63 -7.50
CA ALA A 15 9.16 -11.07 -7.73
C ALA A 15 10.41 -11.67 -8.39
N ASP A 16 11.02 -10.95 -9.34
CA ASP A 16 12.29 -11.39 -9.94
C ASP A 16 13.44 -11.38 -8.94
N ILE A 17 13.57 -10.31 -8.13
CA ILE A 17 14.57 -10.22 -7.06
C ILE A 17 14.44 -11.37 -6.05
N ALA A 18 13.20 -11.74 -5.70
CA ALA A 18 12.93 -12.80 -4.74
C ALA A 18 13.31 -14.19 -5.26
N ARG A 19 13.10 -14.46 -6.55
CA ARG A 19 13.48 -15.73 -7.21
C ARG A 19 14.95 -15.82 -7.61
N SER A 20 15.57 -14.67 -7.91
CA SER A 20 16.93 -14.63 -8.42
C SER A 20 17.94 -15.08 -7.35
N THR A 21 18.76 -16.08 -7.70
CA THR A 21 19.90 -16.55 -6.91
C THR A 21 21.21 -15.82 -7.24
N GLU A 22 21.19 -14.90 -8.20
CA GLU A 22 22.36 -14.15 -8.65
C GLU A 22 22.95 -13.27 -7.51
N PRO A 23 24.20 -12.81 -7.60
CA PRO A 23 24.73 -11.84 -6.64
C PRO A 23 23.90 -10.55 -6.60
N ALA A 24 23.75 -9.96 -5.41
CA ALA A 24 22.92 -8.75 -5.24
C ALA A 24 23.37 -7.59 -6.13
N SER A 25 24.69 -7.48 -6.39
CA SER A 25 25.29 -6.46 -7.26
C SER A 25 24.89 -6.60 -8.73
N VAL A 26 24.68 -7.82 -9.22
CA VAL A 26 24.25 -8.08 -10.61
C VAL A 26 22.80 -7.64 -10.79
N VAL A 27 21.93 -8.03 -9.85
CA VAL A 27 20.51 -7.65 -9.84
C VAL A 27 20.34 -6.13 -9.65
N ALA A 28 21.15 -5.53 -8.78
CA ALA A 28 21.17 -4.09 -8.54
C ALA A 28 21.51 -3.29 -9.80
N LYS A 29 22.55 -3.71 -10.54
CA LYS A 29 22.93 -3.11 -11.81
C LYS A 29 21.84 -3.25 -12.87
N ARG A 30 21.20 -4.42 -12.99
CA ARG A 30 20.12 -4.68 -13.96
C ARG A 30 18.94 -3.72 -13.78
N TYR A 31 18.55 -3.47 -12.53
CA TYR A 31 17.37 -2.67 -12.22
C TYR A 31 17.66 -1.21 -11.82
N GLY A 32 18.94 -0.80 -11.78
CA GLY A 32 19.32 0.55 -11.36
C GLY A 32 18.90 0.87 -9.92
N ILE A 33 19.00 -0.12 -9.03
CA ILE A 33 18.67 -0.02 -7.59
C ILE A 33 19.90 -0.34 -6.75
N SER A 34 19.86 -0.05 -5.44
CA SER A 34 20.98 -0.37 -4.55
C SER A 34 21.01 -1.87 -4.17
N ASP A 35 22.20 -2.41 -3.92
CA ASP A 35 22.38 -3.77 -3.38
C ASP A 35 21.60 -3.99 -2.07
N GLU A 36 21.51 -2.95 -1.23
CA GLU A 36 20.74 -3.01 0.01
C GLU A 36 19.25 -3.22 -0.27
N THR A 37 18.73 -2.57 -1.32
CA THR A 37 17.34 -2.75 -1.76
C THR A 37 17.10 -4.20 -2.19
N VAL A 38 18.02 -4.79 -2.96
CA VAL A 38 17.97 -6.21 -3.36
C VAL A 38 17.98 -7.13 -2.14
N ARG A 39 18.90 -6.93 -1.20
CA ARG A 39 18.99 -7.73 0.04
C ARG A 39 17.72 -7.62 0.89
N LYS A 40 17.13 -6.42 1.00
CA LYS A 40 15.86 -6.19 1.70
C LYS A 40 14.72 -6.98 1.06
N TRP A 41 14.60 -6.93 -0.27
CA TRP A 41 13.53 -7.65 -0.98
C TRP A 41 13.69 -9.16 -0.91
N ARG A 42 14.91 -9.69 -1.00
CA ARG A 42 15.18 -11.12 -0.79
C ARG A 42 14.76 -11.60 0.60
N ARG A 43 15.10 -10.83 1.65
CA ARG A 43 14.73 -11.15 3.03
C ARG A 43 13.21 -11.18 3.24
N ARG A 44 12.46 -10.39 2.48
CA ARG A 44 10.99 -10.36 2.54
C ARG A 44 10.35 -11.58 1.86
N GLY A 45 11.02 -12.18 0.87
CA GLY A 45 10.58 -13.37 0.16
C GLY A 45 9.46 -13.14 -0.87
N GLU A 46 9.07 -14.21 -1.57
CA GLU A 46 8.09 -14.17 -2.67
C GLU A 46 6.67 -13.79 -2.21
N GLN A 47 6.33 -14.09 -0.96
CA GLN A 47 5.02 -13.77 -0.39
C GLN A 47 4.81 -12.27 -0.17
N ALA A 48 5.88 -11.46 -0.23
CA ALA A 48 5.87 -10.03 0.05
C ALA A 48 6.03 -9.16 -1.20
N VAL A 49 5.71 -9.70 -2.39
CA VAL A 49 5.74 -8.95 -3.66
C VAL A 49 4.78 -7.76 -3.64
N GLN A 50 3.66 -7.92 -2.95
CA GLN A 50 2.64 -6.88 -2.82
C GLN A 50 2.91 -5.96 -1.64
N ASP A 51 2.60 -4.67 -1.83
CA ASP A 51 2.63 -3.72 -0.73
C ASP A 51 1.58 -4.10 0.30
N ARG A 52 2.01 -4.11 1.57
CA ARG A 52 1.07 -4.21 2.68
C ARG A 52 0.24 -2.94 2.70
N SER A 53 -1.02 -3.08 3.09
CA SER A 53 -1.89 -1.93 3.31
C SER A 53 -1.19 -0.93 4.23
N SER A 54 -1.08 0.32 3.78
CA SER A 54 -0.62 1.45 4.60
C SER A 54 -1.69 1.90 5.59
N ARG A 55 -2.91 1.30 5.55
CA ARG A 55 -3.96 1.62 6.51
C ARG A 55 -3.50 1.23 7.91
N PRO A 56 -3.68 2.13 8.90
CA PRO A 56 -3.41 1.80 10.29
C PRO A 56 -4.18 0.54 10.72
N LYS A 57 -3.50 -0.42 11.35
CA LYS A 57 -4.15 -1.63 11.86
C LYS A 57 -5.19 -1.33 12.94
N ARG A 58 -5.00 -0.24 13.68
CA ARG A 58 -5.97 0.30 14.64
C ARG A 58 -6.21 1.74 14.26
N LEU A 59 -7.48 2.05 14.02
CA LEU A 59 -7.92 3.44 13.94
C LEU A 59 -8.10 3.92 15.37
N ALA A 60 -7.35 4.95 15.77
CA ALA A 60 -7.44 5.53 17.11
C ALA A 60 -8.85 6.08 17.41
N TRP A 61 -9.61 6.36 16.36
CA TRP A 61 -10.97 6.86 16.43
C TRP A 61 -11.82 6.19 15.35
N ARG A 62 -13.00 5.72 15.72
CA ARG A 62 -14.05 5.28 14.80
C ARG A 62 -15.28 6.13 15.09
N MET A 63 -15.79 6.79 14.06
CA MET A 63 -16.99 7.62 14.14
C MET A 63 -18.21 6.71 14.23
N ASN A 64 -19.01 6.86 15.28
CA ASN A 64 -20.27 6.11 15.41
C ASN A 64 -21.36 6.72 14.49
N GLU A 65 -22.51 6.04 14.38
CA GLU A 65 -23.56 6.46 13.45
C GLU A 65 -24.15 7.84 13.80
N GLU A 66 -24.23 8.18 15.09
CA GLU A 66 -24.73 9.47 15.55
C GLU A 66 -23.75 10.61 15.19
N GLU A 67 -22.46 10.40 15.44
CA GLU A 67 -21.40 11.34 15.04
C GLU A 67 -21.37 11.52 13.51
N ARG A 68 -21.62 10.45 12.74
CA ARG A 68 -21.78 10.54 11.27
C ARG A 68 -22.98 11.37 10.88
N ALA A 69 -24.13 11.18 11.52
CA ALA A 69 -25.34 11.94 11.26
C ALA A 69 -25.16 13.43 11.55
N ILE A 70 -24.34 13.79 12.55
CA ILE A 70 -23.99 15.18 12.87
C ILE A 70 -22.98 15.77 11.86
N ILE A 71 -21.94 15.01 11.51
CA ILE A 71 -20.85 15.51 10.66
C ILE A 71 -21.24 15.58 9.17
N TYR A 72 -22.16 14.73 8.71
CA TYR A 72 -22.64 14.72 7.33
C TYR A 72 -23.20 16.07 6.84
N PRO A 73 -24.18 16.70 7.51
CA PRO A 73 -24.69 18.01 7.09
C PRO A 73 -23.62 19.09 7.12
N VAL A 74 -22.70 19.06 8.09
CA VAL A 74 -21.58 20.01 8.20
C VAL A 74 -20.64 19.88 7.00
N ARG A 75 -20.24 18.65 6.62
CA ARG A 75 -19.39 18.40 5.45
C ARG A 75 -20.07 18.77 4.14
N ARG A 76 -21.38 18.52 4.04
CA ARG A 76 -22.18 18.92 2.87
C ARG A 76 -22.23 20.43 2.71
N ALA A 77 -22.48 21.17 3.80
CA ALA A 77 -22.56 22.62 3.78
C ALA A 77 -21.21 23.30 3.49
N THR A 78 -20.11 22.66 3.87
CA THR A 78 -18.75 23.22 3.74
C THR A 78 -17.97 22.69 2.52
N GLY A 79 -18.58 21.86 1.68
CA GLY A 79 -17.91 21.27 0.50
C GLY A 79 -16.83 20.25 0.83
N LEU A 80 -16.78 19.76 2.07
CA LEU A 80 -15.83 18.75 2.56
C LEU A 80 -16.28 17.30 2.28
N LEU A 81 -17.28 17.11 1.41
CA LEU A 81 -17.68 15.78 0.93
C LEU A 81 -16.69 15.28 -0.12
N TYR A 82 -15.57 14.71 0.34
CA TYR A 82 -14.77 13.79 -0.48
C TYR A 82 -14.72 12.42 0.22
N TYR A 83 -15.34 11.44 -0.47
CA TYR A 83 -15.44 10.00 -0.23
C TYR A 83 -14.97 9.45 1.13
N ALA A 84 -15.92 9.22 2.04
CA ALA A 84 -15.72 8.27 3.13
C ALA A 84 -15.99 6.85 2.63
N ASN A 85 -14.93 6.18 2.16
CA ASN A 85 -14.89 4.73 2.02
C ASN A 85 -14.97 4.08 3.41
N ASP A 86 -16.14 3.55 3.77
CA ASP A 86 -16.31 2.22 4.34
C ASP A 86 -17.82 1.94 4.40
N VAL A 87 -18.37 1.49 3.27
CA VAL A 87 -19.67 0.81 3.24
C VAL A 87 -19.36 -0.68 3.33
N SER A 88 -19.07 -1.16 4.53
CA SER A 88 -19.41 -2.55 4.84
C SER A 88 -20.90 -2.56 5.12
N GLN A 89 -21.65 -3.15 4.18
CA GLN A 89 -23.01 -3.64 4.40
C GLN A 89 -23.06 -4.39 5.74
N PRO A 90 -24.07 -4.18 6.59
CA PRO A 90 -24.40 -5.19 7.58
C PRO A 90 -24.92 -6.42 6.83
N ASP A 91 -24.25 -7.55 7.02
CA ASP A 91 -24.80 -8.87 6.71
C ASP A 91 -26.14 -9.05 7.43
N SER A 92 -27.00 -9.84 6.76
CA SER A 92 -28.41 -10.15 7.04
C SER A 92 -28.82 -10.41 8.49
#